data_AF-A0A8J9YKH2-F1
#
_entry.id   AF-A0A8J9YKH2-F1
#
_cell.length_a   1.000
_cell.length_b   1.000
_cell.length_c   1.000
_cell.angle_alpha   90.00
_cell.angle_beta   90.00
_cell.angle_gamma   90.00
#
_symmetry.space_group_name_H-M   'P 1'
#
loop_
_entity.id
_entity.type
_entity.pdbx_description
1 polymer ?
#
loop_
_entity_poly.entity_id
_entity_poly.type
_entity_poly.pdbx_seq_one_letter_code
_entity_poly.pdbx_strand_id
1 'polypeptide(L)'
;MRTLIQIAVLTFVVSVGNASTMPATYDTIVVGLGSAGATAASTLAKAGRRVLALEAQDRIGGRVKTVPFGDGVVEEGAEWIHGTGMSRVYETAIKSNISVVPQDLTFKVYKSDGSMANDSLINELLDYCLARIEDPPEKPEALGKFITRSLLDYLKENHPDVLKDEDFVNEFLELMNLLINNYEASDDWNDVSAQTEYKELDGHQHMSWHRYGYKTFFDILLNTYNNGPGWPTLDIKLNKEVTLIKWPKNSTGNVEVVCKDGDVYRANNVIVTVSLGVLKERYSTLISPPIPQTKKTAIDKLSFGVIGKIILSFPQRWLRSNSYLFFYRSEDKNNFSNDTWLTKLEGVTSPSGSSNTVTLWTSGDVTRLEKVKIIEKISIGVMDKVILNFEKQWLPSGKFFGFFWRAEEKKKVSKEDYWTTRIFACSTPMGSRTAITFWTSGEVGKLVETLPEDVVKRKVMGLLRQFLGKDLTVPEPTGMIRSKWFSNPFTRGSYTYDNLLMHEYPNARATLGEPLVDEAGVPKVLFAGEATDLIHFSTVHGASDSGYREAMRLLPSSKV
;
A
#
# COMPACT_ATOMS: atom_id res chain seq x y z
N MET A 1 61.41 -42.90 -19.45
CA MET A 1 59.98 -42.76 -19.08
C MET A 1 59.90 -41.93 -17.79
N ARG A 2 58.76 -41.34 -17.42
CA ARG A 2 58.70 -40.25 -16.41
C ARG A 2 59.27 -40.66 -15.03
N THR A 3 60.29 -39.94 -14.56
CA THR A 3 60.81 -40.04 -13.18
C THR A 3 59.99 -39.13 -12.27
N LEU A 4 59.54 -39.66 -11.13
CA LEU A 4 58.86 -38.91 -10.07
C LEU A 4 59.72 -38.94 -8.81
N ILE A 5 60.25 -37.78 -8.41
CA ILE A 5 60.89 -37.57 -7.10
C ILE A 5 60.23 -36.32 -6.51
N GLN A 6 59.59 -36.48 -5.35
CA GLN A 6 59.03 -35.36 -4.60
C GLN A 6 60.16 -34.64 -3.86
N ILE A 7 60.25 -33.32 -4.03
CA ILE A 7 61.04 -32.43 -3.18
C ILE A 7 60.05 -31.47 -2.52
N ALA A 8 59.93 -31.56 -1.20
CA ALA A 8 59.10 -30.64 -0.43
C ALA A 8 59.85 -29.30 -0.24
N VAL A 9 59.36 -28.24 -0.86
CA VAL A 9 59.88 -26.88 -0.67
C VAL A 9 58.97 -26.15 0.32
N LEU A 10 59.47 -25.92 1.53
CA LEU A 10 58.73 -25.26 2.61
C LEU A 10 58.77 -23.74 2.41
N THR A 11 57.94 -23.22 1.50
CA THR A 11 57.92 -21.79 1.18
C THR A 11 57.24 -20.97 2.28
N PHE A 12 58.01 -20.16 3.00
CA PHE A 12 57.47 -19.15 3.92
C PHE A 12 56.65 -18.11 3.15
N VAL A 13 55.32 -18.17 3.26
CA VAL A 13 54.45 -17.08 2.82
C VAL A 13 54.52 -15.98 3.87
N VAL A 14 55.28 -14.93 3.59
CA VAL A 14 55.22 -13.69 4.38
C VAL A 14 53.81 -13.12 4.20
N SER A 15 53.03 -13.11 5.29
CA SER A 15 51.76 -12.40 5.34
C SER A 15 52.01 -10.90 5.29
N VAL A 16 52.13 -10.35 4.07
CA VAL A 16 51.93 -8.92 3.82
C VAL A 16 50.49 -8.62 4.24
N GLY A 17 50.32 -8.12 5.46
CA GLY A 17 49.01 -7.77 5.97
C GLY A 17 48.38 -6.75 5.03
N ASN A 18 47.22 -7.07 4.47
CA ASN A 18 46.44 -6.11 3.70
C ASN A 18 46.28 -4.85 4.55
N ALA A 19 46.87 -3.74 4.09
CA ALA A 19 46.61 -2.45 4.68
C ALA A 19 45.09 -2.24 4.62
N SER A 20 44.45 -2.19 5.79
CA SER A 20 42.99 -2.11 5.88
C SER A 20 42.55 -0.77 5.32
N THR A 21 42.21 -0.75 4.02
CA THR A 21 41.60 0.39 3.34
C THR A 21 40.40 0.79 4.17
N MET A 22 40.46 1.96 4.83
CA MET A 22 39.33 2.44 5.62
C MET A 22 38.09 2.42 4.73
N PRO A 23 36.99 1.76 5.14
CA PRO A 23 35.83 1.60 4.28
C PRO A 23 35.37 2.98 3.81
N ALA A 24 35.30 3.15 2.49
CA ALA A 24 35.20 4.47 1.88
C ALA A 24 33.94 5.19 2.38
N THR A 25 34.12 6.24 3.19
CA THR A 25 33.02 7.04 3.73
C THR A 25 32.15 7.55 2.58
N TYR A 26 30.86 7.24 2.59
CA TYR A 26 29.90 7.73 1.60
C TYR A 26 29.52 9.18 1.90
N ASP A 27 28.98 9.88 0.91
CA ASP A 27 28.47 11.23 1.14
C ASP A 27 27.15 11.16 1.94
N THR A 28 26.30 10.19 1.60
CA THR A 28 25.01 9.89 2.22
C THR A 28 24.74 8.39 2.21
N ILE A 29 24.16 7.85 3.29
CA ILE A 29 23.49 6.52 3.28
C ILE A 29 21.97 6.72 3.17
N VAL A 30 21.29 5.85 2.45
CA VAL A 30 19.81 5.81 2.38
C VAL A 30 19.34 4.46 2.90
N VAL A 31 18.41 4.46 3.86
CA VAL A 31 17.86 3.24 4.48
C VAL A 31 16.45 2.99 3.96
N GLY A 32 16.26 1.87 3.29
CA GLY A 32 15.08 1.52 2.50
C GLY A 32 15.18 1.99 1.04
N LEU A 33 14.69 1.18 0.10
CA LEU A 33 14.50 1.52 -1.32
C LEU A 33 13.02 1.44 -1.73
N GLY A 34 12.14 1.92 -0.84
CA GLY A 34 10.82 2.40 -1.22
C GLY A 34 10.89 3.69 -2.04
N SER A 35 9.73 4.21 -2.49
CA SER A 35 9.65 5.40 -3.37
C SER A 35 10.52 6.57 -2.91
N ALA A 36 10.46 6.91 -1.62
CA ALA A 36 11.29 7.94 -1.00
C ALA A 36 12.78 7.67 -1.11
N GLY A 37 13.23 6.48 -0.69
CA GLY A 37 14.64 6.11 -0.70
C GLY A 37 15.21 6.03 -2.12
N ALA A 38 14.46 5.45 -3.06
CA ALA A 38 14.85 5.39 -4.47
C ALA A 38 14.95 6.78 -5.09
N THR A 39 14.00 7.69 -4.80
CA THR A 39 14.02 9.08 -5.30
C THR A 39 15.17 9.89 -4.69
N ALA A 40 15.39 9.76 -3.38
CA ALA A 40 16.48 10.42 -2.68
C ALA A 40 17.85 9.98 -3.20
N ALA A 41 18.07 8.66 -3.28
CA ALA A 41 19.30 8.05 -3.79
C ALA A 41 19.58 8.44 -5.25
N SER A 42 18.56 8.37 -6.12
CA SER A 42 18.59 8.87 -7.50
C SER A 42 19.04 10.33 -7.57
N THR A 43 18.40 11.21 -6.79
CA THR A 43 18.61 12.66 -6.87
C THR A 43 20.01 13.04 -6.43
N LEU A 44 20.50 12.45 -5.33
CA LEU A 44 21.86 12.66 -4.84
C LEU A 44 22.91 12.10 -5.80
N ALA A 45 22.71 10.91 -6.35
CA ALA A 45 23.65 10.30 -7.30
C ALA A 45 23.72 11.08 -8.63
N LYS A 46 22.58 11.55 -9.16
CA LYS A 46 22.51 12.47 -10.31
C LYS A 46 23.32 13.75 -10.10
N ALA A 47 23.32 14.30 -8.87
CA ALA A 47 24.10 15.47 -8.50
C ALA A 47 25.61 15.18 -8.25
N GLY A 48 26.05 13.93 -8.45
CA GLY A 48 27.43 13.48 -8.29
C GLY A 48 27.83 13.10 -6.86
N ARG A 49 26.88 12.89 -5.94
CA ARG A 49 27.17 12.38 -4.59
C ARG A 49 27.45 10.87 -4.65
N ARG A 50 28.36 10.40 -3.80
CA ARG A 50 28.56 8.97 -3.52
C ARG A 50 27.54 8.51 -2.48
N VAL A 51 26.61 7.66 -2.90
CA VAL A 51 25.47 7.22 -2.09
C VAL A 51 25.53 5.71 -1.89
N LEU A 52 25.19 5.25 -0.69
CA LEU A 52 24.93 3.84 -0.41
C LEU A 52 23.46 3.66 -0.02
N ALA A 53 22.71 2.88 -0.78
CA ALA A 53 21.35 2.50 -0.43
C ALA A 53 21.31 1.08 0.16
N LEU A 54 20.69 0.95 1.34
CA LEU A 54 20.57 -0.28 2.11
C LEU A 54 19.09 -0.68 2.18
N GLU A 55 18.72 -1.79 1.55
CA GLU A 55 17.36 -2.34 1.57
C GLU A 55 17.37 -3.69 2.29
N ALA A 56 16.41 -3.87 3.19
CA ALA A 56 16.35 -5.04 4.06
C ALA A 56 15.85 -6.30 3.33
N GLN A 57 15.02 -6.12 2.30
CA GLN A 57 14.50 -7.20 1.45
C GLN A 57 15.49 -7.57 0.33
N ASP A 58 15.19 -8.68 -0.34
CA ASP A 58 15.84 -9.19 -1.55
C ASP A 58 15.52 -8.38 -2.83
N ARG A 59 14.77 -7.29 -2.72
CA ARG A 59 14.22 -6.49 -3.83
C ARG A 59 14.07 -5.01 -3.44
N ILE A 60 14.05 -4.16 -4.45
CA ILE A 60 13.66 -2.75 -4.32
C ILE A 60 12.13 -2.57 -4.33
N GLY A 61 11.68 -1.31 -4.21
CA GLY A 61 10.27 -0.90 -4.30
C GLY A 61 9.61 -0.70 -2.94
N GLY A 62 10.08 -1.38 -1.89
CA GLY A 62 9.50 -1.31 -0.56
C GLY A 62 8.02 -1.73 -0.60
N ARG A 63 7.12 -0.78 -0.28
CA ARG A 63 5.66 -0.94 -0.36
C ARG A 63 5.10 -0.84 -1.78
N VAL A 64 5.95 -0.65 -2.78
CA VAL A 64 5.69 -0.98 -4.18
C VAL A 64 6.36 -2.33 -4.48
N LYS A 65 5.66 -3.24 -5.14
CA LYS A 65 6.13 -4.57 -5.51
C LYS A 65 5.31 -4.97 -6.73
N THR A 66 5.95 -5.32 -7.84
CA THR A 66 5.28 -5.86 -9.03
C THR A 66 5.76 -7.30 -9.18
N VAL A 67 4.88 -8.27 -9.47
CA VAL A 67 5.30 -9.68 -9.65
C VAL A 67 4.74 -10.24 -10.95
N PRO A 68 5.53 -11.05 -11.68
CA PRO A 68 5.02 -11.88 -12.75
C PRO A 68 4.05 -12.94 -12.22
N PHE A 69 2.89 -12.95 -12.83
CA PHE A 69 2.01 -14.12 -12.92
C PHE A 69 1.44 -13.89 -14.35
N GLY A 70 0.14 -13.79 -14.51
CA GLY A 70 -0.43 -13.18 -15.70
C GLY A 70 -0.37 -13.92 -17.02
N ASP A 71 -0.07 -13.10 -18.01
CA ASP A 71 0.95 -13.31 -19.03
C ASP A 71 1.95 -12.14 -18.94
N GLY A 72 2.18 -11.66 -17.71
CA GLY A 72 2.55 -10.28 -17.45
C GLY A 72 2.39 -9.91 -15.98
N VAL A 73 1.89 -8.70 -15.72
CA VAL A 73 2.20 -7.99 -14.48
C VAL A 73 1.02 -7.27 -13.84
N VAL A 74 1.22 -7.10 -12.54
CA VAL A 74 0.32 -6.67 -11.48
C VAL A 74 1.15 -6.48 -10.22
N GLU A 75 0.51 -6.03 -9.14
CA GLU A 75 1.14 -5.32 -8.04
C GLU A 75 0.88 -6.01 -6.70
N GLU A 76 1.96 -6.44 -6.06
CA GLU A 76 1.98 -6.69 -4.63
C GLU A 76 2.29 -5.39 -3.84
N GLY A 77 2.35 -4.18 -4.44
CA GLY A 77 2.56 -2.93 -3.68
C GLY A 77 1.69 -1.68 -3.93
N ALA A 78 1.99 -0.75 -4.86
CA ALA A 78 1.09 0.37 -5.18
C ALA A 78 0.33 0.10 -6.49
N GLU A 79 -0.70 0.86 -6.85
CA GLU A 79 -1.52 0.60 -8.05
C GLU A 79 -1.53 1.78 -9.00
N TRP A 80 -2.17 2.83 -8.50
CA TRP A 80 -2.54 4.00 -9.23
C TRP A 80 -1.49 5.06 -9.05
N ILE A 81 -1.39 5.89 -10.07
CA ILE A 81 -0.75 7.18 -10.02
C ILE A 81 -1.90 8.17 -9.80
N HIS A 82 -2.03 8.62 -8.55
CA HIS A 82 -2.90 9.72 -8.17
C HIS A 82 -2.28 11.03 -8.69
N GLY A 83 -3.12 11.89 -9.26
CA GLY A 83 -2.76 13.08 -10.04
C GLY A 83 -2.15 12.81 -11.42
N THR A 84 -2.57 13.62 -12.40
CA THR A 84 -1.85 13.79 -13.69
C THR A 84 -1.19 15.17 -13.81
N GLY A 85 -1.66 16.18 -13.08
CA GLY A 85 -0.95 17.44 -12.88
C GLY A 85 0.04 17.31 -11.73
N MET A 86 1.26 17.83 -11.92
CA MET A 86 2.36 17.92 -10.94
C MET A 86 2.83 16.59 -10.27
N SER A 87 2.17 15.46 -10.54
CA SER A 87 2.53 14.14 -10.00
C SER A 87 3.88 13.68 -10.57
N ARG A 88 4.92 13.71 -9.73
CA ARG A 88 6.29 13.29 -10.09
C ARG A 88 6.33 11.87 -10.68
N VAL A 89 5.43 11.00 -10.23
CA VAL A 89 5.30 9.62 -10.72
C VAL A 89 4.75 9.60 -12.14
N TYR A 90 3.67 10.34 -12.42
CA TYR A 90 3.08 10.48 -13.75
C TYR A 90 4.07 11.13 -14.73
N GLU A 91 4.67 12.24 -14.33
CA GLU A 91 5.71 12.91 -15.12
C GLU A 91 6.88 11.99 -15.45
N THR A 92 7.33 11.16 -14.50
CA THR A 92 8.44 10.21 -14.72
C THR A 92 8.06 9.15 -15.75
N ALA A 93 6.81 8.66 -15.73
CA ALA A 93 6.31 7.73 -16.74
C ALA A 93 6.26 8.39 -18.13
N ILE A 94 5.60 9.55 -18.26
CA ILE A 94 5.43 10.24 -19.56
C ILE A 94 6.76 10.72 -20.14
N LYS A 95 7.64 11.33 -19.33
CA LYS A 95 8.97 11.79 -19.78
C LYS A 95 9.89 10.64 -20.19
N SER A 96 9.60 9.41 -19.75
CA SER A 96 10.33 8.19 -20.13
C SER A 96 9.61 7.36 -21.21
N ASN A 97 8.57 7.94 -21.85
CA ASN A 97 7.73 7.29 -22.87
C ASN A 97 7.08 5.96 -22.41
N ILE A 98 6.69 5.88 -21.14
CA ILE A 98 5.94 4.74 -20.58
C ILE A 98 4.45 4.97 -20.78
N SER A 99 3.76 3.98 -21.33
CA SER A 99 2.30 3.96 -21.34
C SER A 99 1.76 3.74 -19.92
N VAL A 100 0.90 4.67 -19.51
CA VAL A 100 -0.01 4.57 -18.36
C VAL A 100 -1.42 4.88 -18.88
N VAL A 101 -2.45 4.38 -18.21
CA VAL A 101 -3.84 4.39 -18.73
C VAL A 101 -4.86 4.88 -17.70
N PRO A 102 -5.86 5.69 -18.10
CA PRO A 102 -6.92 6.18 -17.20
C PRO A 102 -7.92 5.09 -16.86
N GLN A 103 -8.49 5.15 -15.67
CA GLN A 103 -9.45 4.20 -15.13
C GLN A 103 -10.71 4.84 -14.55
N ASP A 104 -11.81 4.66 -15.26
CA ASP A 104 -13.15 4.98 -14.76
C ASP A 104 -13.57 3.94 -13.71
N LEU A 105 -13.90 4.34 -12.48
CA LEU A 105 -14.32 3.42 -11.40
C LEU A 105 -15.85 3.20 -11.35
N THR A 106 -16.47 2.97 -12.51
CA THR A 106 -17.95 2.98 -12.69
C THR A 106 -18.66 1.68 -12.25
N PHE A 107 -18.83 1.48 -10.95
CA PHE A 107 -19.43 0.28 -10.37
C PHE A 107 -20.82 -0.05 -10.92
N LYS A 108 -20.94 -1.08 -11.76
CA LYS A 108 -22.23 -1.78 -11.86
C LYS A 108 -22.61 -2.39 -10.47
N VAL A 109 -23.76 -3.04 -10.26
CA VAL A 109 -24.08 -3.65 -8.95
C VAL A 109 -24.84 -5.00 -9.01
N TYR A 110 -24.44 -6.01 -8.21
CA TYR A 110 -25.18 -7.27 -8.04
C TYR A 110 -25.76 -7.45 -6.62
N LYS A 111 -26.88 -8.16 -6.53
CA LYS A 111 -27.50 -8.66 -5.30
C LYS A 111 -27.16 -10.13 -5.07
N SER A 112 -27.50 -10.64 -3.90
CA SER A 112 -27.11 -11.97 -3.39
C SER A 112 -28.10 -13.10 -3.60
N ASP A 113 -29.17 -12.81 -4.29
CA ASP A 113 -29.84 -13.79 -5.13
C ASP A 113 -29.19 -13.92 -6.53
N GLY A 114 -28.07 -13.23 -6.76
CA GLY A 114 -27.37 -13.14 -8.05
C GLY A 114 -28.07 -12.26 -9.08
N SER A 115 -29.10 -11.48 -8.73
CA SER A 115 -29.66 -10.48 -9.67
C SER A 115 -28.77 -9.24 -9.75
N MET A 116 -29.04 -8.35 -10.70
CA MET A 116 -28.56 -6.97 -10.62
C MET A 116 -29.30 -6.18 -9.54
N ALA A 117 -28.68 -5.11 -9.04
CA ALA A 117 -29.35 -4.03 -8.30
C ALA A 117 -29.61 -2.83 -9.24
N ASN A 118 -29.98 -1.67 -8.68
CA ASN A 118 -30.03 -0.43 -9.46
C ASN A 118 -28.63 0.22 -9.50
N ASP A 119 -27.81 -0.22 -10.44
CA ASP A 119 -26.47 0.31 -10.70
C ASP A 119 -26.45 1.86 -10.75
N SER A 120 -27.42 2.46 -11.44
CA SER A 120 -27.45 3.90 -11.68
C SER A 120 -27.57 4.69 -10.39
N LEU A 121 -28.56 4.34 -9.55
CA LEU A 121 -28.78 4.97 -8.25
C LEU A 121 -27.58 4.78 -7.32
N ILE A 122 -26.96 3.60 -7.35
CA ILE A 122 -25.86 3.32 -6.42
C ILE A 122 -24.59 4.08 -6.83
N ASN A 123 -24.25 4.24 -8.11
CA ASN A 123 -23.17 5.16 -8.50
C ASN A 123 -23.51 6.61 -8.15
N GLU A 124 -24.74 7.07 -8.43
CA GLU A 124 -25.17 8.44 -8.11
C GLU A 124 -24.97 8.78 -6.62
N LEU A 125 -25.31 7.85 -5.73
CA LEU A 125 -25.10 8.02 -4.29
C LEU A 125 -23.62 7.86 -3.88
N LEU A 126 -22.83 6.99 -4.54
CA LEU A 126 -21.38 6.89 -4.31
C LEU A 126 -20.68 8.20 -4.70
N ASP A 127 -20.97 8.72 -5.91
CA ASP A 127 -20.42 9.95 -6.44
C ASP A 127 -20.79 11.16 -5.55
N TYR A 128 -22.05 11.22 -5.08
CA TYR A 128 -22.46 12.22 -4.08
C TYR A 128 -21.66 12.11 -2.78
N CYS A 129 -21.53 10.91 -2.21
CA CYS A 129 -20.80 10.71 -0.97
C CYS A 129 -19.31 11.01 -1.09
N LEU A 130 -18.66 10.67 -2.22
CA LEU A 130 -17.26 11.00 -2.49
C LEU A 130 -17.06 12.52 -2.66
N ALA A 131 -17.92 13.19 -3.44
CA ALA A 131 -17.89 14.63 -3.61
C ALA A 131 -18.15 15.41 -2.29
N ARG A 132 -18.78 14.77 -1.28
CA ARG A 132 -18.87 15.35 0.07
C ARG A 132 -17.56 15.30 0.85
N ILE A 133 -16.65 14.37 0.57
CA ILE A 133 -15.33 14.28 1.23
C ILE A 133 -14.41 15.39 0.74
N GLU A 134 -14.51 15.75 -0.53
CA GLU A 134 -13.79 16.88 -1.14
C GLU A 134 -14.19 18.26 -0.57
N ASP A 135 -15.38 18.36 0.05
CA ASP A 135 -15.89 19.56 0.74
C ASP A 135 -16.15 19.26 2.24
N PRO A 136 -15.10 19.15 3.06
CA PRO A 136 -15.20 18.69 4.45
C PRO A 136 -15.82 19.75 5.39
N PRO A 137 -16.34 19.34 6.56
CA PRO A 137 -16.93 20.27 7.53
C PRO A 137 -15.86 21.18 8.17
N GLU A 138 -16.25 22.40 8.56
CA GLU A 138 -15.37 23.39 9.23
C GLU A 138 -14.70 22.85 10.51
N LYS A 139 -15.34 21.87 11.17
CA LYS A 139 -14.90 21.30 12.45
C LYS A 139 -14.62 19.80 12.29
N PRO A 140 -13.54 19.27 12.87
CA PRO A 140 -13.29 17.84 12.92
C PRO A 140 -14.47 17.07 13.54
N GLU A 141 -15.02 16.14 12.77
CA GLU A 141 -15.90 15.09 13.25
C GLU A 141 -15.51 13.75 12.60
N ALA A 142 -16.13 12.66 13.03
CA ALA A 142 -15.92 11.34 12.44
C ALA A 142 -16.46 11.32 11.00
N LEU A 143 -15.63 10.94 10.02
CA LEU A 143 -15.98 10.97 8.59
C LEU A 143 -17.28 10.21 8.30
N GLY A 144 -17.47 9.04 8.92
CA GLY A 144 -18.71 8.28 8.83
C GLY A 144 -19.97 9.00 9.31
N LYS A 145 -19.89 9.83 10.37
CA LYS A 145 -21.05 10.61 10.86
C LYS A 145 -21.40 11.76 9.92
N PHE A 146 -20.37 12.42 9.38
CA PHE A 146 -20.53 13.48 8.40
C PHE A 146 -21.21 12.96 7.12
N ILE A 147 -20.67 11.89 6.51
CA ILE A 147 -21.24 11.30 5.29
C ILE A 147 -22.62 10.69 5.53
N THR A 148 -22.85 10.03 6.68
CA THR A 148 -24.19 9.53 7.04
C THR A 148 -25.22 10.66 7.08
N ARG A 149 -24.89 11.80 7.70
CA ARG A 149 -25.78 12.96 7.79
C ARG A 149 -26.07 13.55 6.41
N SER A 150 -25.02 13.84 5.63
CA SER A 150 -25.16 14.42 4.29
C SER A 150 -25.95 13.53 3.33
N LEU A 151 -25.74 12.20 3.37
CA LEU A 151 -26.53 11.26 2.55
C LEU A 151 -28.02 11.29 2.93
N LEU A 152 -28.35 11.28 4.23
CA LEU A 152 -29.75 11.28 4.67
C LEU A 152 -30.47 12.58 4.28
N ASP A 153 -29.80 13.73 4.36
CA ASP A 153 -30.34 15.00 3.89
C ASP A 153 -30.50 15.02 2.35
N TYR A 154 -29.53 14.50 1.59
CA TYR A 154 -29.61 14.39 0.13
C TYR A 154 -30.75 13.46 -0.34
N LEU A 155 -30.88 12.28 0.28
CA LEU A 155 -31.96 11.33 0.00
C LEU A 155 -33.34 11.91 0.32
N LYS A 156 -33.46 12.71 1.38
CA LYS A 156 -34.71 13.38 1.79
C LYS A 156 -35.19 14.39 0.74
N GLU A 157 -34.27 15.05 0.04
CA GLU A 157 -34.59 16.06 -0.98
C GLU A 157 -34.78 15.43 -2.37
N ASN A 158 -33.94 14.47 -2.75
CA ASN A 158 -33.83 13.98 -4.14
C ASN A 158 -34.47 12.59 -4.34
N HIS A 159 -34.42 11.73 -3.32
CA HIS A 159 -34.86 10.32 -3.39
C HIS A 159 -35.74 9.91 -2.20
N PRO A 160 -36.84 10.64 -1.90
CA PRO A 160 -37.61 10.45 -0.66
C PRO A 160 -38.31 9.09 -0.54
N ASP A 161 -38.42 8.32 -1.62
CA ASP A 161 -38.87 6.93 -1.58
C ASP A 161 -37.75 5.94 -1.24
N VAL A 162 -36.49 6.23 -1.63
CA VAL A 162 -35.31 5.46 -1.22
C VAL A 162 -35.02 5.71 0.27
N LEU A 163 -35.26 6.91 0.78
CA LEU A 163 -35.11 7.20 2.22
C LEU A 163 -36.07 6.38 3.11
N LYS A 164 -37.21 5.93 2.59
CA LYS A 164 -38.16 5.06 3.31
C LYS A 164 -37.70 3.60 3.34
N ASP A 165 -36.80 3.21 2.43
CA ASP A 165 -36.15 1.91 2.42
C ASP A 165 -34.94 1.96 3.36
N GLU A 166 -35.22 1.95 4.66
CA GLU A 166 -34.19 1.94 5.72
C GLU A 166 -33.16 0.81 5.50
N ASP A 167 -33.58 -0.29 4.88
CA ASP A 167 -32.73 -1.45 4.61
C ASP A 167 -31.75 -1.24 3.44
N PHE A 168 -32.16 -0.56 2.36
CA PHE A 168 -31.23 -0.07 1.34
C PHE A 168 -30.29 0.99 1.93
N VAL A 169 -30.82 1.95 2.70
CA VAL A 169 -30.02 3.05 3.27
C VAL A 169 -28.95 2.50 4.22
N ASN A 170 -29.29 1.58 5.13
CA ASN A 170 -28.33 1.00 6.07
C ASN A 170 -27.23 0.17 5.36
N GLU A 171 -27.56 -0.59 4.32
CA GLU A 171 -26.57 -1.37 3.57
C GLU A 171 -25.76 -0.52 2.58
N PHE A 172 -26.29 0.62 2.12
CA PHE A 172 -25.53 1.65 1.41
C PHE A 172 -24.58 2.41 2.35
N LEU A 173 -25.00 2.70 3.59
CA LEU A 173 -24.15 3.30 4.61
C LEU A 173 -23.05 2.34 5.08
N GLU A 174 -23.35 1.05 5.22
CA GLU A 174 -22.31 0.04 5.42
C GLU A 174 -21.37 0.08 4.21
N LEU A 175 -21.84 -0.09 2.96
CA LEU A 175 -21.05 0.08 1.72
C LEU A 175 -20.10 1.29 1.77
N MET A 176 -20.57 2.46 2.19
CA MET A 176 -19.73 3.66 2.29
C MET A 176 -18.68 3.56 3.40
N ASN A 177 -19.05 3.04 4.58
CA ASN A 177 -18.06 2.63 5.60
C ASN A 177 -17.00 1.75 4.97
N LEU A 178 -17.41 0.81 4.11
CA LEU A 178 -16.50 -0.08 3.44
C LEU A 178 -15.53 0.70 2.54
N LEU A 179 -16.05 1.38 1.52
CA LEU A 179 -15.26 2.10 0.51
C LEU A 179 -14.27 3.11 1.11
N ILE A 180 -14.65 3.78 2.20
CA ILE A 180 -13.77 4.72 2.90
C ILE A 180 -12.70 4.02 3.74
N ASN A 181 -13.02 2.93 4.44
CA ASN A 181 -11.97 2.18 5.13
C ASN A 181 -10.86 1.73 4.19
N ASN A 182 -11.23 1.44 2.95
CA ASN A 182 -10.29 1.10 1.91
C ASN A 182 -9.40 2.25 1.48
N TYR A 183 -10.01 3.38 1.12
CA TYR A 183 -9.28 4.53 0.63
C TYR A 183 -8.28 5.02 1.69
N GLU A 184 -8.73 5.08 2.94
CA GLU A 184 -7.97 5.57 4.09
C GLU A 184 -7.12 4.51 4.80
N ALA A 185 -7.18 3.25 4.38
CA ALA A 185 -6.58 2.13 5.08
C ALA A 185 -6.98 1.96 6.57
N SER A 186 -8.15 2.48 6.98
CA SER A 186 -8.63 2.55 8.36
C SER A 186 -9.43 1.32 8.84
N ASP A 187 -9.70 1.27 10.16
CA ASP A 187 -10.46 0.21 10.82
C ASP A 187 -11.97 0.39 10.76
N ASP A 188 -12.41 1.61 11.07
CA ASP A 188 -13.75 2.10 10.81
C ASP A 188 -13.71 3.53 10.27
N TRP A 189 -14.64 3.90 9.38
CA TRP A 189 -14.74 5.25 8.84
C TRP A 189 -15.07 6.32 9.90
N ASN A 190 -15.37 5.92 11.14
CA ASN A 190 -15.46 6.82 12.28
C ASN A 190 -14.12 7.09 12.99
N ASP A 191 -13.09 6.29 12.75
CA ASP A 191 -11.72 6.57 13.24
C ASP A 191 -11.02 7.61 12.35
N VAL A 192 -11.46 7.76 11.10
CA VAL A 192 -11.00 8.79 10.15
C VAL A 192 -11.63 10.15 10.49
N SER A 193 -10.82 11.20 10.42
CA SER A 193 -11.31 12.58 10.51
C SER A 193 -12.01 13.01 9.22
N ALA A 194 -13.21 13.60 9.33
CA ALA A 194 -13.88 14.25 8.19
C ALA A 194 -13.07 15.42 7.63
N GLN A 195 -12.14 15.98 8.40
CA GLN A 195 -11.25 17.08 8.03
C GLN A 195 -9.80 16.55 7.97
N THR A 196 -9.15 16.65 6.81
CA THR A 196 -7.77 16.22 6.57
C THR A 196 -6.95 17.33 5.92
N GLU A 197 -5.62 17.27 6.08
CA GLU A 197 -4.68 18.11 5.31
C GLU A 197 -4.29 17.47 3.97
N TYR A 198 -4.77 16.25 3.66
CA TYR A 198 -4.57 15.61 2.36
C TYR A 198 -5.17 16.46 1.22
N LYS A 199 -4.47 16.52 0.09
CA LYS A 199 -4.89 17.28 -1.10
C LYS A 199 -4.63 16.43 -2.32
N GLU A 200 -5.66 16.22 -3.12
CA GLU A 200 -5.49 15.53 -4.39
C GLU A 200 -4.75 16.42 -5.39
N LEU A 201 -3.89 15.78 -6.19
CA LEU A 201 -3.19 16.42 -7.30
C LEU A 201 -4.10 16.51 -8.52
N ASP A 202 -4.02 17.59 -9.29
CA ASP A 202 -4.94 17.86 -10.41
C ASP A 202 -5.09 16.70 -11.42
N GLY A 203 -6.30 16.55 -11.95
CA GLY A 203 -6.61 15.64 -13.06
C GLY A 203 -6.95 14.22 -12.63
N HIS A 204 -6.45 13.21 -13.35
CA HIS A 204 -7.00 11.86 -13.27
C HIS A 204 -6.34 11.03 -12.15
N GLN A 205 -7.10 10.67 -11.10
CA GLN A 205 -6.57 9.96 -9.93
C GLN A 205 -6.23 8.48 -10.12
N HIS A 206 -6.89 7.80 -11.05
CA HIS A 206 -6.78 6.35 -11.20
C HIS A 206 -5.98 5.94 -12.44
N MET A 207 -4.83 6.59 -12.67
CA MET A 207 -3.93 6.24 -13.77
C MET A 207 -3.13 4.97 -13.43
N SER A 208 -3.16 3.94 -14.26
CA SER A 208 -2.58 2.64 -13.95
C SER A 208 -1.40 2.28 -14.84
N TRP A 209 -0.48 1.47 -14.32
CA TRP A 209 0.69 1.00 -15.05
C TRP A 209 0.31 -0.10 -16.06
N HIS A 210 0.83 0.04 -17.27
CA HIS A 210 0.60 -0.88 -18.37
C HIS A 210 1.50 -2.14 -18.23
N ARG A 211 1.95 -2.68 -19.36
CA ARG A 211 2.67 -3.97 -19.53
C ARG A 211 3.81 -4.33 -18.55
N TYR A 212 4.42 -3.38 -17.85
CA TYR A 212 5.59 -3.61 -16.97
C TYR A 212 5.37 -3.27 -15.48
N GLY A 213 4.21 -2.74 -15.12
CA GLY A 213 3.83 -2.46 -13.74
C GLY A 213 4.63 -1.35 -13.05
N TYR A 214 4.29 -1.09 -11.80
CA TYR A 214 4.78 0.04 -11.00
C TYR A 214 6.30 -0.05 -10.72
N LYS A 215 6.90 -1.24 -10.75
CA LYS A 215 8.36 -1.44 -10.72
C LYS A 215 9.11 -0.57 -11.75
N THR A 216 8.49 -0.28 -12.88
CA THR A 216 9.06 0.55 -13.96
C THR A 216 9.46 1.94 -13.47
N PHE A 217 8.74 2.51 -12.50
CA PHE A 217 9.10 3.77 -11.84
C PHE A 217 10.49 3.69 -11.17
N PHE A 218 10.78 2.58 -10.49
CA PHE A 218 12.05 2.34 -9.82
C PHE A 218 13.17 2.04 -10.80
N ASP A 219 12.88 1.26 -11.85
CA ASP A 219 13.82 0.99 -12.93
C ASP A 219 14.30 2.33 -13.58
N ILE A 220 13.38 3.28 -13.78
CA ILE A 220 13.68 4.62 -14.31
C ILE A 220 14.45 5.48 -13.31
N LEU A 221 13.97 5.60 -12.06
CA LEU A 221 14.62 6.39 -11.02
C LEU A 221 16.09 5.97 -10.85
N LEU A 222 16.34 4.67 -10.79
CA LEU A 222 17.67 4.09 -10.56
C LEU A 222 18.52 3.96 -11.83
N ASN A 223 18.04 4.41 -13.00
CA ASN A 223 18.75 4.32 -14.29
C ASN A 223 19.11 2.88 -14.70
N THR A 224 18.18 1.95 -14.50
CA THR A 224 18.30 0.53 -14.90
C THR A 224 17.27 0.11 -15.96
N TYR A 225 16.24 0.92 -16.19
CA TYR A 225 15.30 0.75 -17.30
C TYR A 225 16.02 0.67 -18.65
N ASN A 226 15.52 -0.16 -19.58
CA ASN A 226 16.15 -0.47 -20.87
C ASN A 226 17.62 -0.91 -20.78
N ASN A 227 18.00 -1.61 -19.71
CA ASN A 227 19.38 -2.04 -19.41
C ASN A 227 20.35 -0.88 -19.15
N GLY A 228 19.85 0.22 -18.57
CA GLY A 228 20.70 1.29 -18.05
C GLY A 228 21.70 0.77 -17.00
N PRO A 229 22.89 1.39 -16.88
CA PRO A 229 24.00 0.87 -16.05
C PRO A 229 23.84 1.13 -14.55
N GLY A 230 22.70 1.65 -14.08
CA GLY A 230 22.56 2.26 -12.76
C GLY A 230 23.11 3.69 -12.73
N TRP A 231 23.21 4.28 -11.53
CA TRP A 231 23.99 5.51 -11.31
C TRP A 231 25.41 5.14 -10.86
N PRO A 232 26.49 5.65 -11.49
CA PRO A 232 27.86 5.22 -11.22
C PRO A 232 28.40 5.64 -9.84
N THR A 233 27.61 6.41 -9.07
CA THR A 233 27.92 6.82 -7.69
C THR A 233 26.90 6.30 -6.68
N LEU A 234 26.02 5.36 -7.06
CA LEU A 234 25.03 4.73 -6.18
C LEU A 234 25.30 3.24 -6.00
N ASP A 235 25.85 2.88 -4.85
CA ASP A 235 25.92 1.49 -4.41
C ASP A 235 24.55 1.05 -3.86
N ILE A 236 24.04 -0.10 -4.31
CA ILE A 236 22.80 -0.71 -3.79
C ILE A 236 23.14 -2.04 -3.12
N LYS A 237 22.68 -2.23 -1.88
CA LYS A 237 22.80 -3.50 -1.14
C LYS A 237 21.43 -3.96 -0.68
N LEU A 238 20.97 -5.06 -1.27
CA LEU A 238 19.77 -5.80 -0.89
C LEU A 238 20.11 -6.80 0.24
N ASN A 239 19.08 -7.35 0.90
CA ASN A 239 19.21 -8.24 2.07
C ASN A 239 20.01 -7.63 3.24
N LYS A 240 20.05 -6.30 3.34
CA LYS A 240 20.90 -5.56 4.28
C LYS A 240 20.05 -4.82 5.32
N GLU A 241 19.45 -5.60 6.22
CA GLU A 241 18.63 -5.07 7.32
C GLU A 241 19.48 -4.19 8.25
N VAL A 242 19.21 -2.88 8.24
CA VAL A 242 19.79 -1.93 9.21
C VAL A 242 19.13 -2.12 10.58
N THR A 243 19.96 -2.26 11.62
CA THR A 243 19.52 -2.50 13.00
C THR A 243 19.82 -1.33 13.93
N LEU A 244 20.85 -0.53 13.65
CA LEU A 244 21.23 0.64 14.45
C LEU A 244 21.91 1.71 13.59
N ILE A 245 21.43 2.95 13.72
CA ILE A 245 22.04 4.18 13.22
C ILE A 245 22.65 4.90 14.42
N LYS A 246 23.98 4.97 14.48
CA LYS A 246 24.68 5.85 15.42
C LYS A 246 24.94 7.19 14.74
N TRP A 247 24.52 8.30 15.35
CA TRP A 247 24.77 9.63 14.81
C TRP A 247 25.47 10.53 15.84
N PRO A 248 26.45 11.34 15.41
CA PRO A 248 27.20 12.21 16.31
C PRO A 248 26.48 13.55 16.49
N LYS A 249 26.50 14.07 17.73
CA LYS A 249 26.09 15.46 18.02
C LYS A 249 27.18 16.49 17.71
N ASN A 250 28.45 16.08 17.67
CA ASN A 250 29.54 16.96 17.27
C ASN A 250 29.66 17.03 15.74
N SER A 251 30.12 18.18 15.24
CA SER A 251 30.10 18.49 13.80
C SER A 251 31.06 17.64 12.96
N THR A 252 32.18 17.23 13.56
CA THR A 252 33.26 16.47 12.90
C THR A 252 32.98 14.97 12.73
N GLY A 253 31.94 14.43 13.37
CA GLY A 253 31.63 13.01 13.28
C GLY A 253 30.86 12.61 12.02
N ASN A 254 31.13 11.40 11.53
CA ASN A 254 30.30 10.68 10.55
C ASN A 254 29.20 9.88 11.28
N VAL A 255 28.09 9.61 10.59
CA VAL A 255 27.11 8.60 11.05
C VAL A 255 27.66 7.19 10.79
N GLU A 256 27.35 6.25 11.68
CA GLU A 256 27.60 4.82 11.49
C GLU A 256 26.27 4.08 11.34
N VAL A 257 26.13 3.29 10.27
CA VAL A 257 24.93 2.48 10.02
C VAL A 257 25.32 1.00 10.13
N VAL A 258 24.80 0.35 11.15
CA VAL A 258 25.06 -1.05 11.52
C VAL A 258 23.96 -1.94 10.96
N CYS A 259 24.36 -3.04 10.33
CA CYS A 259 23.49 -4.03 9.71
C CYS A 259 23.43 -5.31 10.56
N LYS A 260 22.36 -6.09 10.39
CA LYS A 260 22.06 -7.32 11.14
C LYS A 260 23.11 -8.43 11.00
N ASP A 261 23.84 -8.45 9.90
CA ASP A 261 24.92 -9.38 9.59
C ASP A 261 26.29 -8.91 10.09
N GLY A 262 26.36 -7.74 10.75
CA GLY A 262 27.58 -7.17 11.32
C GLY A 262 28.29 -6.16 10.43
N ASP A 263 27.83 -5.93 9.20
CA ASP A 263 28.35 -4.85 8.34
C ASP A 263 28.17 -3.48 9.02
N VAL A 264 29.19 -2.62 8.94
CA VAL A 264 29.12 -1.23 9.42
C VAL A 264 29.57 -0.28 8.30
N TYR A 265 28.65 0.60 7.89
CA TYR A 265 28.89 1.63 6.88
C TYR A 265 28.98 3.03 7.52
N ARG A 266 29.72 3.94 6.89
CA ARG A 266 29.89 5.33 7.37
C ARG A 266 29.58 6.36 6.29
N ALA A 267 28.96 7.46 6.69
CA ALA A 267 28.69 8.60 5.82
C ALA A 267 28.64 9.93 6.58
N ASN A 268 28.59 11.06 5.87
CA ASN A 268 28.40 12.36 6.52
C ASN A 268 27.00 12.48 7.15
N ASN A 269 26.00 11.82 6.56
CA ASN A 269 24.60 11.83 6.96
C ASN A 269 23.87 10.56 6.46
N VAL A 270 22.65 10.34 6.95
CA VAL A 270 21.75 9.24 6.53
C VAL A 270 20.32 9.73 6.33
N ILE A 271 19.66 9.28 5.27
CA ILE A 271 18.22 9.45 5.03
C ILE A 271 17.50 8.15 5.41
N VAL A 272 16.59 8.23 6.38
CA VAL A 272 15.78 7.11 6.86
C VAL A 272 14.44 7.10 6.12
N THR A 273 14.14 6.02 5.40
CA THR A 273 12.90 5.87 4.60
C THR A 273 12.11 4.60 4.90
N VAL A 274 12.39 3.97 6.05
CA VAL A 274 11.59 2.86 6.58
C VAL A 274 10.16 3.32 6.88
N SER A 275 9.20 2.41 6.85
CA SER A 275 7.79 2.73 7.09
C SER A 275 7.52 3.23 8.51
N LEU A 276 6.39 3.92 8.70
CA LEU A 276 5.94 4.31 10.03
C LEU A 276 5.73 3.08 10.94
N GLY A 277 5.25 1.94 10.43
CA GLY A 277 5.15 0.70 11.19
C GLY A 277 6.49 0.15 11.69
N VAL A 278 7.56 0.27 10.89
CA VAL A 278 8.93 -0.07 11.34
C VAL A 278 9.45 0.95 12.34
N LEU A 279 9.11 2.24 12.19
CA LEU A 279 9.43 3.25 13.20
C LEU A 279 8.71 2.94 14.52
N LYS A 280 7.38 2.77 14.54
CA LYS A 280 6.57 2.44 15.74
C LYS A 280 7.16 1.27 16.54
N GLU A 281 7.61 0.21 15.87
CA GLU A 281 8.29 -0.91 16.52
C GLU A 281 9.71 -0.55 17.03
N ARG A 282 10.53 0.11 16.20
CA ARG A 282 12.00 0.11 16.36
C ARG A 282 12.61 1.47 16.71
N TYR A 283 11.87 2.58 16.81
CA TYR A 283 12.44 3.92 17.03
C TYR A 283 13.27 4.03 18.32
N SER A 284 13.00 3.16 19.30
CA SER A 284 13.70 3.03 20.58
C SER A 284 15.11 2.43 20.47
N THR A 285 15.41 1.71 19.38
CA THR A 285 16.65 0.95 19.18
C THR A 285 17.36 1.28 17.87
N LEU A 286 16.62 1.71 16.84
CA LEU A 286 17.13 1.99 15.49
C LEU A 286 18.02 3.23 15.42
N ILE A 287 17.91 4.20 16.36
CA ILE A 287 18.64 5.48 16.30
C ILE A 287 19.25 5.80 17.67
N SER A 288 20.56 6.06 17.70
CA SER A 288 21.31 6.45 18.90
C SER A 288 22.25 7.63 18.63
N PRO A 289 22.25 8.71 19.44
CA PRO A 289 21.35 8.98 20.57
C PRO A 289 19.87 8.99 20.17
N PRO A 290 18.95 8.66 21.10
CA PRO A 290 17.52 8.54 20.79
C PRO A 290 16.89 9.81 20.22
N ILE A 291 15.87 9.63 19.38
CA ILE A 291 15.07 10.73 18.81
C ILE A 291 14.37 11.59 19.89
N PRO A 292 14.10 12.89 19.61
CA PRO A 292 13.36 13.77 20.51
C PRO A 292 11.96 13.25 20.86
N GLN A 293 11.47 13.61 22.05
CA GLN A 293 10.17 13.14 22.53
C GLN A 293 9.00 13.59 21.63
N THR A 294 9.09 14.77 21.01
CA THR A 294 8.12 15.25 20.01
C THR A 294 8.01 14.31 18.81
N LYS A 295 9.15 13.86 18.27
CA LYS A 295 9.19 12.90 17.16
C LYS A 295 8.68 11.51 17.56
N LYS A 296 8.92 11.05 18.80
CA LYS A 296 8.30 9.82 19.33
C LYS A 296 6.77 9.96 19.38
N THR A 297 6.26 11.03 19.98
CA THR A 297 4.81 11.30 20.05
C THR A 297 4.19 11.34 18.65
N ALA A 298 4.86 11.95 17.66
CA ALA A 298 4.40 11.92 16.26
C ALA A 298 4.36 10.49 15.68
N ILE A 299 5.39 9.67 15.92
CA ILE A 299 5.42 8.26 15.50
C ILE A 299 4.30 7.44 16.17
N ASP A 300 4.06 7.66 17.46
CA ASP A 300 3.03 6.95 18.23
C ASP A 300 1.61 7.36 17.78
N LYS A 301 1.35 8.66 17.58
CA LYS A 301 0.02 9.25 17.32
C LYS A 301 -0.46 9.20 15.86
N LEU A 302 0.43 9.30 14.86
CA LEU A 302 0.03 9.12 13.46
C LEU A 302 -0.52 7.71 13.26
N SER A 303 -1.73 7.57 12.74
CA SER A 303 -2.26 6.25 12.38
C SER A 303 -1.43 5.61 11.27
N PHE A 304 -1.37 4.28 11.26
CA PHE A 304 -0.76 3.52 10.16
C PHE A 304 -1.71 2.40 9.74
N GLY A 305 -2.39 2.61 8.61
CA GLY A 305 -3.03 1.62 7.75
C GLY A 305 -2.03 0.91 6.81
N VAL A 306 -2.52 0.18 5.79
CA VAL A 306 -1.68 -0.64 4.88
C VAL A 306 -2.11 -0.54 3.38
N ILE A 307 -2.17 -1.59 2.52
CA ILE A 307 -2.45 -1.36 1.06
C ILE A 307 -3.08 -2.52 0.18
N GLY A 308 -3.74 -3.49 0.83
CA GLY A 308 -4.38 -4.81 0.47
C GLY A 308 -4.55 -5.48 -0.88
N LYS A 309 -4.74 -6.85 -0.84
CA LYS A 309 -5.47 -7.80 -1.77
C LYS A 309 -5.73 -9.23 -1.19
N ILE A 310 -6.61 -10.04 -1.81
CA ILE A 310 -6.59 -11.54 -1.97
C ILE A 310 -6.87 -11.90 -3.42
N ILE A 311 -6.46 -13.04 -3.95
CA ILE A 311 -6.50 -13.48 -5.36
C ILE A 311 -7.65 -14.47 -5.68
N LEU A 312 -7.95 -14.76 -6.97
CA LEU A 312 -8.17 -16.09 -7.63
C LEU A 312 -7.93 -16.11 -9.19
N SER A 313 -7.14 -17.09 -9.69
CA SER A 313 -6.79 -17.29 -11.14
C SER A 313 -7.88 -18.04 -11.91
N PHE A 314 -7.80 -18.35 -13.21
CA PHE A 314 -8.62 -19.35 -13.97
C PHE A 314 -7.87 -19.74 -15.29
N PRO A 315 -8.48 -20.33 -16.35
CA PRO A 315 -7.77 -20.58 -17.63
C PRO A 315 -8.16 -19.61 -18.77
N GLN A 316 -9.37 -19.02 -18.75
CA GLN A 316 -9.73 -17.91 -19.64
C GLN A 316 -10.64 -16.84 -19.01
N ARG A 317 -10.42 -15.56 -19.39
CA ARG A 317 -11.02 -14.29 -18.90
C ARG A 317 -12.58 -14.26 -18.81
N TRP A 318 -13.25 -14.78 -17.78
CA TRP A 318 -14.70 -15.13 -17.88
C TRP A 318 -15.79 -14.13 -17.41
N LEU A 319 -15.49 -12.95 -16.83
CA LEU A 319 -16.52 -11.89 -16.60
C LEU A 319 -16.94 -11.27 -17.96
N ARG A 320 -17.44 -10.02 -18.02
CA ARG A 320 -17.41 -9.19 -19.27
C ARG A 320 -16.86 -7.79 -19.05
N SER A 321 -16.50 -7.53 -17.81
CA SER A 321 -16.26 -6.26 -17.19
C SER A 321 -15.64 -6.47 -15.80
N ASN A 322 -15.45 -5.38 -15.05
CA ASN A 322 -14.71 -5.30 -13.80
C ASN A 322 -14.79 -3.85 -13.20
N SER A 323 -15.73 -3.38 -12.35
CA SER A 323 -16.55 -3.90 -11.22
C SER A 323 -18.09 -3.85 -11.26
N TYR A 324 -18.77 -4.86 -10.71
CA TYR A 324 -20.06 -4.68 -10.04
C TYR A 324 -19.54 -4.44 -8.62
N LEU A 325 -19.91 -3.33 -7.99
CA LEU A 325 -20.11 -3.33 -6.55
C LEU A 325 -20.84 -4.62 -6.19
N PHE A 326 -20.51 -5.15 -5.05
CA PHE A 326 -21.39 -6.06 -4.37
C PHE A 326 -22.55 -5.19 -3.77
N PHE A 327 -23.81 -5.66 -3.68
CA PHE A 327 -24.90 -5.00 -2.93
C PHE A 327 -25.85 -5.92 -2.12
N TYR A 328 -26.23 -5.47 -0.92
CA TYR A 328 -26.79 -6.22 0.23
C TYR A 328 -28.17 -5.55 0.42
N ARG A 329 -29.28 -6.29 0.53
CA ARG A 329 -30.58 -5.72 0.93
C ARG A 329 -31.28 -6.62 1.92
N SER A 330 -32.13 -6.08 2.78
CA SER A 330 -32.81 -6.89 3.79
C SER A 330 -34.00 -7.70 3.28
N GLU A 331 -34.61 -7.30 2.17
CA GLU A 331 -35.63 -8.12 1.52
C GLU A 331 -35.04 -9.49 1.10
N ASP A 332 -33.80 -9.50 0.62
CA ASP A 332 -33.06 -10.73 0.31
C ASP A 332 -32.70 -11.56 1.58
N LYS A 333 -32.88 -11.01 2.80
CA LYS A 333 -32.70 -11.65 4.13
C LYS A 333 -34.00 -12.17 4.76
N ASN A 334 -35.15 -12.01 4.10
CA ASN A 334 -36.46 -12.34 4.66
C ASN A 334 -36.99 -13.71 4.19
N ASN A 335 -36.10 -14.65 3.80
CA ASN A 335 -36.48 -16.03 3.50
C ASN A 335 -36.35 -16.93 4.75
N PHE A 336 -35.31 -16.77 5.57
CA PHE A 336 -35.08 -17.50 6.84
C PHE A 336 -34.38 -16.63 7.91
N SER A 337 -34.51 -17.01 9.19
CA SER A 337 -34.68 -16.00 10.25
C SER A 337 -33.54 -15.74 11.27
N ASN A 338 -32.49 -16.57 11.39
CA ASN A 338 -31.61 -16.55 12.59
C ASN A 338 -30.10 -16.24 12.36
N ASP A 339 -29.49 -15.61 13.39
CA ASP A 339 -28.04 -15.47 13.73
C ASP A 339 -27.15 -14.41 13.02
N THR A 340 -27.14 -13.19 13.58
CA THR A 340 -26.78 -11.88 12.99
C THR A 340 -25.30 -11.52 12.69
N TRP A 341 -24.30 -12.33 13.01
CA TRP A 341 -22.94 -11.83 13.34
C TRP A 341 -22.00 -11.47 12.15
N LEU A 342 -22.48 -11.04 10.97
CA LEU A 342 -21.75 -11.18 9.68
C LEU A 342 -21.47 -9.90 8.79
N THR A 343 -21.37 -8.68 9.35
CA THR A 343 -21.54 -7.36 8.64
C THR A 343 -20.62 -6.84 7.50
N LYS A 344 -19.32 -6.56 7.70
CA LYS A 344 -18.64 -5.36 7.10
C LYS A 344 -17.58 -5.69 6.02
N LEU A 345 -17.54 -5.12 4.77
CA LEU A 345 -16.35 -4.84 3.83
C LEU A 345 -16.28 -5.52 2.40
N GLU A 346 -15.20 -5.64 1.53
CA GLU A 346 -14.30 -4.76 0.66
C GLU A 346 -14.16 -4.76 -0.98
N GLY A 347 -13.22 -5.07 -1.92
CA GLY A 347 -13.38 -4.54 -3.37
C GLY A 347 -12.25 -4.43 -4.45
N VAL A 348 -12.47 -3.87 -5.68
CA VAL A 348 -11.70 -4.31 -6.89
C VAL A 348 -11.56 -3.37 -8.22
N THR A 349 -10.62 -3.52 -9.25
CA THR A 349 -10.27 -2.52 -10.42
C THR A 349 -9.99 -2.90 -12.04
N SER A 350 -8.90 -2.65 -12.85
CA SER A 350 -8.49 -3.40 -14.19
C SER A 350 -7.03 -4.06 -14.77
N PRO A 351 -5.62 -3.88 -14.64
CA PRO A 351 -4.36 -3.14 -15.22
C PRO A 351 -4.09 -2.00 -16.28
N SER A 352 -3.26 -2.17 -17.32
CA SER A 352 -3.48 -2.71 -18.69
C SER A 352 -2.27 -3.43 -19.30
N GLY A 353 -2.39 -3.84 -20.57
CA GLY A 353 -1.22 -4.00 -21.45
C GLY A 353 -0.45 -5.31 -21.33
N SER A 354 -0.70 -6.06 -20.27
CA SER A 354 -0.69 -7.51 -20.36
C SER A 354 -2.08 -8.02 -20.80
N SER A 355 -2.10 -9.26 -21.24
CA SER A 355 -3.22 -9.85 -21.94
C SER A 355 -3.90 -10.97 -21.11
N ASN A 356 -3.40 -11.28 -19.90
CA ASN A 356 -3.86 -12.35 -19.01
C ASN A 356 -3.60 -12.14 -17.45
N THR A 357 -3.78 -10.97 -16.76
CA THR A 357 -3.35 -10.70 -15.32
C THR A 357 -4.25 -9.80 -14.37
N VAL A 358 -4.30 -9.83 -12.99
CA VAL A 358 -5.16 -8.96 -12.02
C VAL A 358 -4.72 -8.76 -10.49
N THR A 359 -5.12 -7.67 -9.75
CA THR A 359 -4.65 -7.26 -8.35
C THR A 359 -5.41 -6.08 -7.51
N LEU A 360 -5.99 -6.08 -6.26
CA LEU A 360 -6.71 -4.89 -5.57
C LEU A 360 -7.10 -4.87 -3.98
N TRP A 361 -6.82 -3.76 -3.20
CA TRP A 361 -6.88 -3.29 -1.70
C TRP A 361 -7.33 -4.19 -0.43
N THR A 362 -7.50 -3.76 0.90
CA THR A 362 -7.95 -4.59 2.16
C THR A 362 -7.92 -4.02 3.71
N SER A 363 -8.61 -3.00 4.27
CA SER A 363 -8.48 -2.40 5.68
C SER A 363 -9.77 -2.20 6.57
N GLY A 364 -10.02 -2.50 7.89
CA GLY A 364 -9.28 -2.78 9.17
C GLY A 364 -10.08 -3.53 10.33
N ASP A 365 -9.90 -3.21 11.63
CA ASP A 365 -9.98 -4.05 12.90
C ASP A 365 -11.21 -4.95 13.28
N VAL A 366 -10.94 -6.04 14.05
CA VAL A 366 -11.82 -7.11 14.62
C VAL A 366 -11.10 -7.98 15.71
N THR A 367 -10.60 -7.46 16.84
CA THR A 367 -10.85 -8.15 18.15
C THR A 367 -10.55 -7.34 19.40
N ARG A 368 -11.59 -7.15 20.22
CA ARG A 368 -11.46 -6.97 21.68
C ARG A 368 -12.12 -8.14 22.42
N LEU A 369 -11.31 -9.03 23.00
CA LEU A 369 -11.51 -9.58 24.35
C LEU A 369 -10.30 -10.43 24.82
N GLU A 370 -9.69 -9.96 25.91
CA GLU A 370 -8.68 -10.58 26.80
C GLU A 370 -7.98 -11.90 26.41
N LYS A 371 -6.68 -11.80 26.04
CA LYS A 371 -5.61 -12.35 26.94
C LYS A 371 -4.16 -11.86 26.77
N VAL A 372 -3.92 -10.64 26.27
CA VAL A 372 -2.63 -9.94 26.50
C VAL A 372 -2.90 -8.50 26.95
N LYS A 373 -2.51 -8.16 28.18
CA LYS A 373 -2.47 -6.76 28.67
C LYS A 373 -1.04 -6.26 28.55
N ILE A 374 -0.81 -5.21 27.73
CA ILE A 374 0.27 -4.19 27.85
C ILE A 374 0.29 -3.18 26.68
N ILE A 375 -0.32 -3.48 25.52
CA ILE A 375 -0.30 -2.59 24.32
C ILE A 375 -1.72 -2.03 24.03
N GLU A 376 -2.10 -0.94 24.70
CA GLU A 376 -3.38 -0.22 24.49
C GLU A 376 -3.19 1.29 24.23
N LYS A 377 -2.14 1.69 23.49
CA LYS A 377 -1.83 3.12 23.23
C LYS A 377 -1.36 3.51 21.83
N ILE A 378 -1.45 2.62 20.83
CA ILE A 378 -1.02 2.91 19.44
C ILE A 378 -2.05 2.33 18.47
N SER A 379 -2.71 3.18 17.68
CA SER A 379 -3.67 2.77 16.63
C SER A 379 -2.94 2.40 15.34
N ILE A 380 -3.22 1.20 14.81
CA ILE A 380 -2.58 0.62 13.61
C ILE A 380 -3.60 -0.29 12.90
N GLY A 381 -4.29 0.25 11.89
CA GLY A 381 -5.19 -0.50 11.02
C GLY A 381 -4.43 -1.26 9.93
N VAL A 382 -5.01 -2.30 9.33
CA VAL A 382 -4.20 -3.28 8.57
C VAL A 382 -4.79 -3.75 7.26
N MET A 383 -3.94 -3.99 6.27
CA MET A 383 -4.22 -4.19 4.84
C MET A 383 -2.94 -4.92 4.24
N ASP A 384 -2.81 -5.24 2.94
CA ASP A 384 -1.88 -6.24 2.32
C ASP A 384 -1.48 -6.03 0.78
N LYS A 385 -1.14 -6.99 -0.14
CA LYS A 385 -1.26 -6.90 -1.66
C LYS A 385 -0.90 -8.12 -2.65
N VAL A 386 -1.71 -8.51 -3.69
CA VAL A 386 -1.82 -9.90 -4.30
C VAL A 386 -2.30 -10.06 -5.82
N ILE A 387 -1.74 -11.02 -6.62
CA ILE A 387 -1.51 -11.14 -8.13
C ILE A 387 -1.82 -12.49 -8.95
N LEU A 388 -2.53 -12.63 -10.13
CA LEU A 388 -2.52 -13.91 -10.99
C LEU A 388 -2.49 -13.98 -12.58
N ASN A 389 -2.67 -15.21 -13.21
CA ASN A 389 -2.12 -15.82 -14.48
C ASN A 389 -3.00 -16.86 -15.20
N PHE A 390 -3.39 -16.64 -16.48
CA PHE A 390 -4.14 -17.63 -17.28
C PHE A 390 -3.55 -17.83 -18.70
N GLU A 391 -4.20 -18.68 -19.48
CA GLU A 391 -3.75 -19.11 -20.80
C GLU A 391 -4.33 -18.26 -21.96
N LYS A 392 -5.61 -17.82 -21.87
CA LYS A 392 -6.39 -17.28 -23.01
C LYS A 392 -7.38 -16.14 -22.63
N GLN A 393 -7.83 -15.37 -23.62
CA GLN A 393 -8.84 -14.29 -23.48
C GLN A 393 -10.29 -14.75 -23.76
N TRP A 394 -11.28 -14.12 -23.10
CA TRP A 394 -12.65 -13.90 -23.63
C TRP A 394 -13.45 -12.68 -23.06
N LEU A 395 -13.18 -12.06 -21.87
CA LEU A 395 -13.82 -10.75 -21.57
C LEU A 395 -13.33 -9.72 -22.63
N PRO A 396 -14.19 -8.77 -23.04
CA PRO A 396 -13.78 -7.46 -23.56
C PRO A 396 -12.89 -6.69 -22.57
N SER A 397 -12.13 -5.70 -23.06
CA SER A 397 -11.32 -4.79 -22.24
C SER A 397 -12.13 -3.58 -21.72
N GLY A 398 -11.84 -3.11 -20.50
CA GLY A 398 -12.20 -1.77 -20.00
C GLY A 398 -13.69 -1.46 -19.70
N LYS A 399 -14.36 -2.20 -18.79
CA LYS A 399 -15.77 -1.99 -18.33
C LYS A 399 -16.03 -2.61 -16.93
N PHE A 400 -17.25 -2.61 -16.34
CA PHE A 400 -17.56 -2.95 -14.89
C PHE A 400 -18.51 -4.22 -14.47
N PHE A 401 -18.11 -5.31 -13.68
CA PHE A 401 -18.80 -6.61 -13.13
C PHE A 401 -18.31 -7.27 -11.72
N GLY A 402 -19.20 -7.78 -10.79
CA GLY A 402 -19.16 -8.28 -9.33
C GLY A 402 -20.41 -8.88 -8.45
N PHE A 403 -20.78 -8.44 -7.17
CA PHE A 403 -20.79 -9.28 -5.77
C PHE A 403 -22.29 -8.89 -5.02
N PHE A 404 -22.90 -8.66 -3.74
CA PHE A 404 -22.81 -8.70 -2.16
C PHE A 404 -23.79 -9.69 -1.40
N TRP A 405 -23.32 -10.47 -0.41
CA TRP A 405 -24.01 -11.50 0.46
C TRP A 405 -25.35 -11.20 1.17
N ARG A 406 -26.38 -12.06 1.00
CA ARG A 406 -27.64 -11.90 1.75
C ARG A 406 -27.31 -12.00 3.22
N ALA A 407 -27.72 -11.10 4.12
CA ALA A 407 -27.60 -11.32 5.57
C ALA A 407 -28.60 -12.33 6.16
N GLU A 408 -28.54 -13.50 5.52
CA GLU A 408 -28.89 -14.87 5.89
C GLU A 408 -27.74 -15.82 5.55
N GLU A 409 -27.03 -15.59 4.45
CA GLU A 409 -25.84 -16.32 4.04
C GLU A 409 -24.61 -15.69 4.70
N LYS A 410 -24.59 -14.35 4.76
CA LYS A 410 -24.15 -13.50 5.89
C LYS A 410 -24.94 -13.79 7.21
N LYS A 411 -25.29 -15.06 7.48
CA LYS A 411 -25.63 -15.66 8.80
C LYS A 411 -25.18 -17.15 8.86
N LYS A 412 -25.24 -17.86 7.72
CA LYS A 412 -24.86 -19.28 7.50
C LYS A 412 -23.35 -19.55 7.27
N VAL A 413 -22.55 -18.54 6.92
CA VAL A 413 -21.07 -18.57 6.99
C VAL A 413 -20.64 -18.89 8.45
N SER A 414 -19.42 -19.40 8.74
CA SER A 414 -18.98 -19.70 10.12
C SER A 414 -18.15 -18.57 10.74
N LYS A 415 -17.98 -18.53 12.08
CA LYS A 415 -17.28 -17.41 12.75
C LYS A 415 -15.82 -17.28 12.31
N GLU A 416 -15.19 -18.38 11.92
CA GLU A 416 -13.86 -18.42 11.31
C GLU A 416 -13.85 -17.88 9.87
N ASP A 417 -15.01 -17.84 9.20
CA ASP A 417 -15.20 -17.40 7.82
C ASP A 417 -15.85 -16.00 7.70
N TYR A 418 -16.13 -15.32 8.82
CA TYR A 418 -16.69 -13.95 8.90
C TYR A 418 -16.10 -13.02 7.84
N TRP A 419 -14.78 -13.09 7.70
CA TRP A 419 -13.93 -12.32 6.81
C TRP A 419 -14.28 -12.39 5.31
N THR A 420 -15.11 -13.34 4.90
CA THR A 420 -15.50 -13.55 3.50
C THR A 420 -16.67 -12.67 3.07
N THR A 421 -17.52 -12.27 4.02
CA THR A 421 -18.54 -11.23 3.85
C THR A 421 -17.96 -9.84 3.98
N ARG A 422 -16.69 -9.77 4.36
CA ARG A 422 -15.88 -8.58 4.39
C ARG A 422 -15.25 -8.32 3.02
N ILE A 423 -16.02 -8.55 1.93
CA ILE A 423 -15.67 -8.41 0.49
C ILE A 423 -16.81 -7.71 -0.35
N PHE A 424 -16.61 -6.44 -0.80
CA PHE A 424 -17.54 -5.39 -1.35
C PHE A 424 -17.49 -5.16 -2.90
N ALA A 425 -16.54 -5.64 -3.71
CA ALA A 425 -16.56 -5.45 -5.18
C ALA A 425 -15.81 -6.59 -5.90
N CYS A 426 -16.10 -6.97 -7.15
CA CYS A 426 -15.14 -7.73 -8.04
C CYS A 426 -14.78 -6.84 -9.22
N SER A 427 -13.72 -7.14 -10.04
CA SER A 427 -12.93 -6.26 -10.95
C SER A 427 -11.41 -6.63 -11.11
N THR A 428 -10.47 -5.73 -11.53
CA THR A 428 -9.14 -6.09 -12.16
C THR A 428 -7.65 -5.35 -12.13
N PRO A 429 -7.14 -4.11 -11.65
CA PRO A 429 -6.25 -2.80 -12.05
C PRO A 429 -6.13 -1.60 -13.21
N MET A 430 -7.02 -1.21 -14.18
CA MET A 430 -7.05 -0.69 -15.62
C MET A 430 -6.78 -1.49 -16.97
N GLY A 431 -7.10 -2.78 -17.14
CA GLY A 431 -7.08 -3.61 -18.37
C GLY A 431 -6.22 -4.90 -18.49
N SER A 432 -5.37 -5.35 -17.52
CA SER A 432 -4.76 -6.71 -17.64
C SER A 432 -5.86 -7.73 -17.46
N ARG A 433 -5.74 -8.78 -18.27
CA ARG A 433 -6.96 -9.34 -18.79
C ARG A 433 -7.46 -10.51 -17.92
N THR A 434 -6.64 -11.41 -17.41
CA THR A 434 -7.15 -12.64 -16.80
C THR A 434 -6.68 -12.84 -15.36
N ALA A 435 -7.58 -12.55 -14.41
CA ALA A 435 -7.56 -12.94 -13.01
C ALA A 435 -8.73 -12.26 -12.31
N ILE A 436 -8.87 -12.56 -11.04
CA ILE A 436 -9.73 -11.86 -10.11
C ILE A 436 -8.89 -11.73 -8.85
N THR A 437 -9.08 -10.64 -8.14
CA THR A 437 -8.53 -10.45 -6.81
C THR A 437 -9.71 -9.87 -5.97
N PHE A 438 -9.54 -9.55 -4.69
CA PHE A 438 -10.58 -9.17 -3.73
C PHE A 438 -10.00 -8.14 -2.73
N TRP A 439 -10.65 -6.97 -2.49
CA TRP A 439 -10.38 -6.11 -1.31
C TRP A 439 -11.16 -6.62 -0.08
N THR A 440 -10.49 -6.84 1.06
CA THR A 440 -10.97 -7.76 2.13
C THR A 440 -10.58 -7.28 3.53
N SER A 441 -11.39 -6.45 4.16
CA SER A 441 -10.77 -5.38 4.92
C SER A 441 -10.48 -5.61 6.40
N GLY A 442 -9.29 -6.14 6.62
CA GLY A 442 -8.26 -5.44 7.37
C GLY A 442 -7.77 -5.96 8.71
N GLU A 443 -8.62 -6.16 9.72
CA GLU A 443 -8.40 -7.34 10.57
C GLU A 443 -8.63 -8.57 9.75
N VAL A 444 -9.50 -8.45 8.75
CA VAL A 444 -9.55 -9.42 7.68
C VAL A 444 -8.22 -9.46 6.94
N GLY A 445 -7.48 -8.37 6.76
CA GLY A 445 -6.08 -8.35 6.31
C GLY A 445 -5.17 -9.12 7.28
N LYS A 446 -5.06 -8.70 8.56
CA LYS A 446 -4.28 -9.38 9.62
C LYS A 446 -4.59 -10.89 9.65
N LEU A 447 -5.88 -11.24 9.65
CA LEU A 447 -6.41 -12.60 9.72
C LEU A 447 -6.11 -13.38 8.44
N VAL A 448 -6.43 -12.82 7.28
CA VAL A 448 -6.21 -13.44 5.97
C VAL A 448 -4.73 -13.76 5.77
N GLU A 449 -3.80 -12.88 6.18
CA GLU A 449 -2.36 -13.18 6.19
C GLU A 449 -2.01 -14.50 6.91
N THR A 450 -2.76 -14.85 7.96
CA THR A 450 -2.59 -16.09 8.77
C THR A 450 -3.34 -17.32 8.24
N LEU A 451 -4.46 -17.15 7.52
CA LEU A 451 -5.34 -18.27 7.15
C LEU A 451 -4.69 -19.27 6.16
N PRO A 452 -5.04 -20.57 6.21
CA PRO A 452 -4.58 -21.55 5.23
C PRO A 452 -4.95 -21.16 3.79
N GLU A 453 -4.09 -21.55 2.83
CA GLU A 453 -4.26 -21.19 1.42
C GLU A 453 -5.53 -21.82 0.81
N ASP A 454 -5.84 -23.08 1.16
CA ASP A 454 -7.04 -23.76 0.68
C ASP A 454 -8.33 -23.15 1.24
N VAL A 455 -8.32 -22.70 2.51
CA VAL A 455 -9.47 -22.07 3.16
C VAL A 455 -9.78 -20.77 2.44
N VAL A 456 -8.76 -19.92 2.27
CA VAL A 456 -8.92 -18.67 1.53
C VAL A 456 -9.39 -18.95 0.10
N LYS A 457 -8.75 -19.86 -0.64
CA LYS A 457 -9.16 -20.24 -2.00
C LYS A 457 -10.63 -20.70 -2.09
N ARG A 458 -11.03 -21.65 -1.23
CA ARG A 458 -12.38 -22.25 -1.27
C ARG A 458 -13.47 -21.23 -0.95
N LYS A 459 -13.26 -20.39 0.05
CA LYS A 459 -14.25 -19.38 0.46
C LYS A 459 -14.43 -18.29 -0.58
N VAL A 460 -13.32 -17.87 -1.17
CA VAL A 460 -13.24 -16.84 -2.21
C VAL A 460 -13.78 -17.36 -3.56
N MET A 461 -13.74 -18.68 -3.80
CA MET A 461 -14.50 -19.35 -4.87
C MET A 461 -16.01 -19.45 -4.59
N GLY A 462 -16.40 -19.67 -3.33
CA GLY A 462 -17.80 -19.69 -2.91
C GLY A 462 -18.48 -18.34 -3.18
N LEU A 463 -17.79 -17.27 -2.79
CA LEU A 463 -18.07 -15.88 -3.16
C LEU A 463 -18.41 -15.72 -4.64
N LEU A 464 -17.49 -16.03 -5.56
CA LEU A 464 -17.75 -15.85 -6.99
C LEU A 464 -19.03 -16.54 -7.48
N ARG A 465 -19.31 -17.73 -6.96
CA ARG A 465 -20.43 -18.59 -7.39
C ARG A 465 -21.78 -18.15 -6.87
N GLN A 466 -21.86 -17.57 -5.67
CA GLN A 466 -23.12 -17.09 -5.09
C GLN A 466 -23.75 -15.93 -5.88
N PHE A 467 -22.95 -15.20 -6.68
CA PHE A 467 -23.35 -13.95 -7.33
C PHE A 467 -23.37 -14.07 -8.83
N LEU A 468 -22.20 -14.35 -9.37
CA LEU A 468 -21.99 -14.43 -10.79
C LEU A 468 -22.50 -15.78 -11.31
N GLY A 469 -22.58 -16.81 -10.46
CA GLY A 469 -23.04 -18.16 -10.82
C GLY A 469 -24.47 -18.27 -11.33
N LYS A 470 -25.32 -17.24 -11.17
CA LYS A 470 -26.67 -17.18 -11.76
C LYS A 470 -26.61 -16.95 -13.27
N ASP A 471 -25.73 -16.06 -13.71
CA ASP A 471 -25.64 -15.59 -15.11
C ASP A 471 -24.37 -16.06 -15.84
N LEU A 472 -23.35 -16.50 -15.10
CA LEU A 472 -21.98 -16.77 -15.57
C LEU A 472 -21.41 -18.04 -14.95
N THR A 473 -20.81 -18.91 -15.77
CA THR A 473 -20.13 -20.10 -15.26
C THR A 473 -18.78 -19.73 -14.64
N VAL A 474 -18.61 -20.02 -13.35
CA VAL A 474 -17.38 -19.76 -12.57
C VAL A 474 -16.49 -21.01 -12.46
N PRO A 475 -15.44 -21.17 -13.28
CA PRO A 475 -14.52 -22.32 -13.24
C PRO A 475 -13.56 -22.28 -12.04
N GLU A 476 -12.74 -23.31 -11.86
CA GLU A 476 -11.72 -23.37 -10.80
C GLU A 476 -10.45 -22.55 -11.10
N PRO A 477 -9.73 -22.08 -10.07
CA PRO A 477 -8.61 -21.18 -10.24
C PRO A 477 -7.25 -21.90 -10.33
N THR A 478 -6.48 -21.56 -11.37
CA THR A 478 -5.17 -22.17 -11.73
C THR A 478 -4.01 -21.80 -10.79
N GLY A 479 -4.22 -20.93 -9.80
CA GLY A 479 -3.19 -20.60 -8.81
C GLY A 479 -3.75 -19.78 -7.65
N MET A 480 -2.92 -19.59 -6.62
CA MET A 480 -3.10 -18.59 -5.57
C MET A 480 -1.75 -17.93 -5.18
N ILE A 481 -1.77 -16.69 -4.70
CA ILE A 481 -0.77 -16.06 -3.81
C ILE A 481 -1.59 -15.44 -2.67
N ARG A 482 -0.93 -15.15 -1.55
CA ARG A 482 -1.29 -14.08 -0.64
C ARG A 482 -0.01 -13.43 -0.09
N SER A 483 0.04 -12.12 -0.16
CA SER A 483 1.05 -11.24 0.43
C SER A 483 0.93 -11.17 1.93
N LYS A 484 1.83 -10.38 2.53
CA LYS A 484 1.95 -10.22 3.99
C LYS A 484 2.46 -8.85 4.43
N TRP A 485 1.84 -7.72 4.11
CA TRP A 485 2.40 -6.39 4.49
C TRP A 485 2.43 -6.10 5.99
N PHE A 486 1.52 -6.70 6.78
CA PHE A 486 1.53 -6.57 8.23
C PHE A 486 2.60 -7.44 8.86
N SER A 487 2.63 -8.73 8.52
CA SER A 487 3.62 -9.66 9.08
C SER A 487 5.00 -9.59 8.41
N ASN A 488 5.15 -8.86 7.29
CA ASN A 488 6.45 -8.45 6.74
C ASN A 488 7.12 -7.47 7.72
N PRO A 489 8.25 -7.85 8.36
CA PRO A 489 8.87 -7.06 9.43
C PRO A 489 9.53 -5.77 8.93
N PHE A 490 9.65 -5.59 7.61
CA PHE A 490 10.26 -4.44 6.95
C PHE A 490 9.24 -3.40 6.47
N THR A 491 7.94 -3.73 6.53
CA THR A 491 6.84 -2.80 6.23
C THR A 491 5.94 -2.61 7.44
N ARG A 492 5.53 -3.68 8.15
CA ARG A 492 4.67 -3.62 9.34
C ARG A 492 3.45 -2.72 9.13
N GLY A 493 2.92 -2.78 7.92
CA GLY A 493 1.93 -1.87 7.39
C GLY A 493 2.35 -1.07 6.16
N SER A 494 1.48 -0.19 5.64
CA SER A 494 1.68 0.38 4.29
C SER A 494 1.16 1.77 3.95
N TYR A 495 0.31 2.45 4.71
CA TYR A 495 0.27 3.92 4.69
C TYR A 495 -0.39 4.57 5.90
N THR A 496 -0.12 5.86 6.12
CA THR A 496 -0.80 6.63 7.17
C THR A 496 -2.27 6.94 6.86
N TYR A 497 -3.00 7.52 7.83
CA TYR A 497 -4.21 8.30 7.57
C TYR A 497 -4.42 9.32 8.68
N ASP A 498 -5.25 10.33 8.44
CA ASP A 498 -5.59 11.35 9.44
C ASP A 498 -6.75 10.85 10.30
N ASN A 499 -6.44 10.39 11.51
CA ASN A 499 -7.44 9.94 12.47
C ASN A 499 -8.17 11.14 13.14
N LEU A 500 -9.32 10.87 13.76
CA LEU A 500 -10.17 11.88 14.41
C LEU A 500 -9.44 12.77 15.43
N LEU A 501 -8.36 12.27 16.05
CA LEU A 501 -7.56 13.01 17.03
C LEU A 501 -6.41 13.84 16.39
N MET A 502 -6.26 13.86 15.06
CA MET A 502 -5.18 14.59 14.37
C MET A 502 -5.13 16.08 14.74
N HIS A 503 -6.28 16.68 15.07
CA HIS A 503 -6.39 18.06 15.55
C HIS A 503 -5.71 18.32 16.92
N GLU A 504 -5.42 17.27 17.71
CA GLU A 504 -4.58 17.37 18.93
C GLU A 504 -3.08 17.49 18.61
N TYR A 505 -2.66 17.10 17.40
CA TYR A 505 -1.25 17.04 16.96
C TYR A 505 -1.08 17.38 15.47
N PRO A 506 -1.58 18.52 14.98
CA PRO A 506 -1.58 18.86 13.54
C PRO A 506 -0.18 18.86 12.92
N ASN A 507 0.85 19.21 13.70
CA ASN A 507 2.24 19.23 13.25
C ASN A 507 2.91 17.84 13.18
N ALA A 508 2.23 16.73 13.50
CA ALA A 508 2.88 15.41 13.63
C ALA A 508 3.65 14.97 12.37
N ARG A 509 3.10 15.18 11.17
CA ARG A 509 3.75 14.84 9.89
C ARG A 509 5.02 15.69 9.67
N ALA A 510 4.97 16.99 9.96
CA ALA A 510 6.11 17.89 9.92
C ALA A 510 7.20 17.49 10.95
N THR A 511 6.79 17.29 12.21
CA THR A 511 7.67 16.83 13.30
C THR A 511 8.29 15.46 13.00
N LEU A 512 7.64 14.60 12.21
CA LEU A 512 8.25 13.35 11.75
C LEU A 512 9.31 13.59 10.66
N GLY A 513 9.04 14.49 9.70
CA GLY A 513 9.97 14.88 8.63
C GLY A 513 11.19 15.71 9.07
N GLU A 514 11.15 16.37 10.22
CA GLU A 514 12.28 17.18 10.75
C GLU A 514 13.60 16.37 10.87
N PRO A 515 14.73 16.84 10.34
CA PRO A 515 16.01 16.16 10.50
C PRO A 515 16.57 16.31 11.92
N LEU A 516 17.34 15.30 12.38
CA LEU A 516 18.25 15.46 13.51
C LEU A 516 19.52 16.17 13.01
N VAL A 517 19.86 17.28 13.67
CA VAL A 517 21.05 18.09 13.37
C VAL A 517 22.12 17.96 14.45
N ASP A 518 23.37 18.18 14.06
CA ASP A 518 24.48 18.35 15.01
C ASP A 518 24.48 19.74 15.68
N GLU A 519 25.44 19.97 16.57
CA GLU A 519 25.66 21.24 17.28
C GLU A 519 25.95 22.44 16.36
N ALA A 520 26.28 22.22 15.08
CA ALA A 520 26.45 23.25 14.06
C ALA A 520 25.21 23.43 13.15
N GLY A 521 24.11 22.71 13.44
CA GLY A 521 22.88 22.74 12.65
C GLY A 521 22.91 21.90 11.37
N VAL A 522 23.95 21.08 11.15
CA VAL A 522 24.08 20.25 9.94
C VAL A 522 23.22 18.98 10.09
N PRO A 523 22.33 18.65 9.13
CA PRO A 523 21.55 17.42 9.15
C PRO A 523 22.44 16.16 9.15
N LYS A 524 22.30 15.32 10.18
CA LYS A 524 22.97 14.01 10.31
C LYS A 524 22.00 12.86 10.03
N VAL A 525 20.75 12.96 10.49
CA VAL A 525 19.69 11.95 10.25
C VAL A 525 18.46 12.64 9.70
N LEU A 526 18.07 12.31 8.47
CA LEU A 526 16.97 12.91 7.73
C LEU A 526 15.82 11.89 7.59
N PHE A 527 14.58 12.34 7.42
CA PHE A 527 13.40 11.47 7.36
C PHE A 527 12.54 11.75 6.12
N ALA A 528 12.29 10.70 5.32
CA ALA A 528 11.45 10.76 4.12
C ALA A 528 10.56 9.52 4.02
N GLY A 529 9.52 9.57 3.17
CA GLY A 529 8.45 8.58 3.13
C GLY A 529 7.10 9.26 3.31
N GLU A 530 6.01 8.59 2.88
CA GLU A 530 4.69 9.20 2.83
C GLU A 530 4.18 9.73 4.19
N ALA A 531 4.51 9.07 5.30
CA ALA A 531 4.22 9.55 6.65
C ALA A 531 4.86 10.91 7.01
N THR A 532 5.82 11.38 6.20
CA THR A 532 6.54 12.65 6.36
C THR A 532 6.14 13.70 5.32
N ASP A 533 5.26 13.38 4.38
CA ASP A 533 4.62 14.39 3.55
C ASP A 533 3.48 15.04 4.33
N LEU A 534 3.16 16.30 4.02
CA LEU A 534 2.16 17.08 4.74
C LEU A 534 0.78 16.95 4.11
N ILE A 535 0.72 16.85 2.77
CA ILE A 535 -0.52 16.96 1.99
C ILE A 535 -0.68 15.83 0.96
N HIS A 536 0.40 15.14 0.60
CA HIS A 536 0.40 14.02 -0.35
C HIS A 536 0.74 12.69 0.33
N PHE A 537 0.50 12.58 1.63
CA PHE A 537 0.77 11.37 2.40
C PHE A 537 -0.03 10.17 1.87
N SER A 538 0.31 8.98 2.36
CA SER A 538 -0.14 7.68 1.85
C SER A 538 0.28 7.29 0.42
N THR A 539 0.45 8.26 -0.47
CA THR A 539 0.73 8.00 -1.89
C THR A 539 2.19 7.67 -2.20
N VAL A 540 2.42 7.07 -3.37
CA VAL A 540 3.77 6.89 -3.94
C VAL A 540 4.39 8.24 -4.34
N HIS A 541 3.59 9.23 -4.73
CA HIS A 541 4.09 10.54 -5.14
C HIS A 541 4.58 11.35 -3.94
N GLY A 542 3.83 11.50 -2.85
CA GLY A 542 4.32 12.16 -1.62
C GLY A 542 5.48 11.42 -0.94
N ALA A 543 5.55 10.10 -1.05
CA ALA A 543 6.77 9.37 -0.71
C ALA A 543 7.95 9.79 -1.61
N SER A 544 7.76 9.93 -2.93
CA SER A 544 8.80 10.39 -3.86
C SER A 544 9.21 11.86 -3.58
N ASP A 545 8.24 12.74 -3.32
CA ASP A 545 8.46 14.17 -3.06
C ASP A 545 9.15 14.44 -1.72
N SER A 546 8.79 13.71 -0.65
CA SER A 546 9.56 13.72 0.59
C SER A 546 10.98 13.16 0.43
N GLY A 547 11.17 12.15 -0.43
CA GLY A 547 12.50 11.66 -0.82
C GLY A 547 13.33 12.72 -1.56
N TYR A 548 12.71 13.44 -2.49
CA TYR A 548 13.32 14.57 -3.19
C TYR A 548 13.67 15.71 -2.22
N ARG A 549 12.74 16.09 -1.33
CA ARG A 549 12.92 17.12 -0.28
C ARG A 549 14.19 16.91 0.55
N GLU A 550 14.38 15.71 1.09
CA GLU A 550 15.56 15.42 1.93
C GLU A 550 16.85 15.27 1.11
N ALA A 551 16.78 14.89 -0.17
CA ALA A 551 17.93 15.01 -1.07
C ALA A 551 18.31 16.48 -1.33
N MET A 552 17.33 17.35 -1.58
CA MET A 552 17.58 18.77 -1.82
C MET A 552 18.14 19.51 -0.60
N ARG A 553 17.79 19.09 0.64
CA ARG A 553 18.45 19.57 1.88
C ARG A 553 19.97 19.33 1.91
N LEU A 554 20.48 18.37 1.14
CA LEU A 554 21.89 17.94 1.14
C LEU A 554 22.66 18.38 -0.11
N LEU A 555 22.01 19.12 -1.02
CA LEU A 555 22.61 19.70 -2.21
C LEU A 555 22.72 21.23 -2.05
N PRO A 556 23.79 21.85 -2.56
CA PRO A 556 23.89 23.32 -2.56
C PRO A 556 22.88 23.90 -3.54
N SER A 557 22.35 25.09 -3.25
CA SER A 557 21.33 25.78 -4.05
C SER A 557 21.75 26.13 -5.50
N SER A 558 23.01 25.89 -5.87
CA SER A 558 23.58 26.03 -7.21
C SER A 558 23.66 24.72 -8.01
N LYS A 559 23.12 23.61 -7.47
CA LYS A 559 22.99 22.29 -8.12
C LYS A 559 21.52 21.83 -8.20
N VAL A 560 20.60 22.77 -8.29
CA VAL A 560 19.14 22.57 -8.39
C VAL A 560 18.73 22.54 -9.86
#